data_AF-A0A6I2MF00-F1
#
_entry.id   AF-A0A6I2MF00-F1
#
_cell.length_a   1.000
_cell.length_b   1.000
_cell.length_c   1.000
_cell.angle_alpha   90.00
_cell.angle_beta   90.00
_cell.angle_gamma   90.00
#
_symmetry.space_group_name_H-M   'P 1'
#
loop_
_entity.id
_entity.type
_entity.pdbx_description
1 polymer ?
#
loop_
_entity_poly.entity_id
_entity_poly.type
_entity_poly.pdbx_seq_one_letter_code
_entity_poly.pdbx_strand_id
1 'polypeptide(L)'
;MHRGKGMKFVGDSRVPAERKPNIPKDYSEFPGKTEAFWPNFLLKEWLVGAVFLIGYLCLTVAHPSPLERVADPTDTGYIPLPDWYFLFLYQLLKYTYAAGPYTVIGAFIMPGLAFGALLLAPFIDRGPERKPSKRPVAVGMMLLAVAATIFLTWESVATHDWEAAAEQGKIKAEAEIDKESEGYKIFTEQTCVSCHGDNLAGGAAGPSLVDTGLSPEEVAKIAKEGQGGMPAGIFKGTDEELKVLSEFVSSVTAK
;
A
#
# COMPACT_ATOMS: atom_id res chain seq x y z
N MET A 1 36.81 33.62 -15.61
CA MET A 1 38.29 33.53 -15.69
C MET A 1 38.88 34.44 -14.62
N HIS A 2 39.28 33.92 -13.46
CA HIS A 2 39.98 34.72 -12.45
C HIS A 2 41.48 34.78 -12.80
N ARG A 3 41.87 35.74 -13.65
CA ARG A 3 43.27 36.14 -13.80
C ARG A 3 43.61 37.09 -12.65
N GLY A 4 43.83 36.54 -11.46
CA GLY A 4 44.29 37.30 -10.29
C GLY A 4 45.79 37.56 -10.35
N LYS A 5 46.22 38.81 -10.09
CA LYS A 5 47.63 39.20 -9.93
C LYS A 5 48.31 38.28 -8.90
N GLY A 6 49.40 37.61 -9.29
CA GLY A 6 50.27 36.84 -8.38
C GLY A 6 50.26 35.32 -8.54
N MET A 7 49.40 34.73 -9.38
CA MET A 7 49.42 33.29 -9.62
C MET A 7 50.52 32.90 -10.63
N LYS A 8 51.50 32.11 -10.18
CA LYS A 8 52.54 31.49 -11.03
C LYS A 8 52.06 30.13 -11.53
N PHE A 9 52.32 29.81 -12.79
CA PHE A 9 51.95 28.54 -13.43
C PHE A 9 53.20 27.78 -13.90
N VAL A 10 53.10 26.45 -14.06
CA VAL A 10 54.21 25.62 -14.56
C VAL A 10 54.36 25.85 -16.06
N GLY A 11 55.35 26.65 -16.47
CA GLY A 11 55.57 27.01 -17.88
C GLY A 11 54.32 27.66 -18.51
N ASP A 12 53.95 27.19 -19.70
CA ASP A 12 52.73 27.63 -20.43
C ASP A 12 51.46 26.83 -20.05
N SER A 13 51.53 25.95 -19.05
CA SER A 13 50.37 25.14 -18.64
C SER A 13 49.38 25.93 -17.77
N ARG A 14 48.16 25.40 -17.60
CA ARG A 14 47.16 25.92 -16.65
C ARG A 14 47.33 25.37 -15.23
N VAL A 15 48.43 24.67 -14.96
CA VAL A 15 48.70 24.06 -13.66
C VAL A 15 49.41 25.09 -12.77
N PRO A 16 48.88 25.42 -11.57
CA PRO A 16 49.55 26.31 -10.64
C PRO A 16 50.96 25.79 -10.30
N ALA A 17 51.97 26.67 -10.34
CA ALA A 17 53.35 26.34 -10.00
C ALA A 17 53.52 25.97 -8.53
N GLU A 18 52.69 26.57 -7.66
CA GLU A 18 52.61 26.20 -6.25
C GLU A 18 51.59 25.07 -6.07
N ARG A 19 52.11 23.86 -5.82
CA ARG A 19 51.28 22.71 -5.49
C ARG A 19 50.89 22.78 -4.02
N LYS A 20 49.67 23.25 -3.72
CA LYS A 20 49.10 23.13 -2.37
C LYS A 20 48.78 21.66 -2.10
N PRO A 21 49.33 21.03 -1.05
CA PRO A 21 48.93 19.69 -0.66
C PRO A 21 47.43 19.68 -0.37
N ASN A 22 46.67 18.79 -1.02
CA ASN A 22 45.27 18.55 -0.66
C ASN A 22 45.23 17.63 0.56
N ILE A 23 45.78 18.11 1.68
CA ILE A 23 45.74 17.41 2.96
C ILE A 23 44.36 17.70 3.56
N PRO A 24 43.54 16.67 3.83
CA PRO A 24 42.30 16.85 4.57
C PRO A 24 42.61 17.55 5.89
N LYS A 25 41.87 18.61 6.19
CA LYS A 25 41.99 19.34 7.45
C LYS A 25 41.71 18.39 8.62
N ASP A 26 42.49 18.51 9.68
CA ASP A 26 42.28 17.71 10.89
C ASP A 26 40.96 18.12 11.58
N TYR A 27 40.25 17.17 12.19
CA TYR A 27 38.97 17.43 12.86
C TYR A 27 39.12 18.40 14.05
N SER A 28 40.33 18.47 14.62
CA SER A 28 40.70 19.44 15.65
C SER A 28 40.66 20.90 15.15
N GLU A 29 40.71 21.15 13.84
CA GLU A 29 40.62 22.49 13.23
C GLU A 29 39.19 23.05 13.19
N PHE A 30 38.17 22.25 13.53
CA PHE A 30 36.77 22.67 13.57
C PHE A 30 36.13 22.46 14.97
N PRO A 31 36.71 23.04 16.03
CA PRO A 31 36.23 22.83 17.40
C PRO A 31 34.77 23.26 17.53
N GLY A 32 33.93 22.35 18.06
CA GLY A 32 32.50 22.57 18.31
C GLY A 32 31.58 22.40 17.09
N LYS A 33 32.11 22.12 15.88
CA LYS A 33 31.30 21.85 14.68
C LYS A 33 31.38 20.41 14.18
N THR A 34 32.40 19.68 14.60
CA THR A 34 32.64 18.29 14.19
C THR A 34 32.94 17.43 15.41
N GLU A 35 32.49 16.18 15.36
CA GLU A 35 32.81 15.15 16.36
C GLU A 35 33.51 13.96 15.70
N ALA A 36 34.26 13.21 16.49
CA ALA A 36 34.91 11.99 16.01
C ALA A 36 33.84 10.96 15.62
N PHE A 37 33.94 10.42 14.41
CA PHE A 37 33.02 9.38 13.93
C PHE A 37 32.98 8.18 14.88
N TRP A 38 34.16 7.71 15.27
CA TRP A 38 34.34 6.67 16.28
C TRP A 38 35.02 7.24 17.53
N PRO A 39 34.53 6.92 18.75
CA PRO A 39 33.30 6.17 19.03
C PRO A 39 32.07 7.07 19.13
N ASN A 40 32.24 8.40 19.17
CA ASN A 40 31.22 9.33 19.65
C ASN A 40 29.97 9.40 18.76
N PHE A 41 30.13 9.68 17.46
CA PHE A 41 28.99 9.76 16.54
C PHE A 41 28.29 8.40 16.42
N LEU A 42 29.05 7.33 16.22
CA LEU A 42 28.49 6.00 16.03
C LEU A 42 27.67 5.54 17.26
N LEU A 43 28.17 5.78 18.48
CA LEU A 43 27.42 5.45 19.70
C LEU A 43 26.12 6.24 19.81
N LYS A 44 26.10 7.52 19.43
CA LYS A 44 24.88 8.33 19.43
C LYS A 44 23.86 7.81 18.42
N GLU A 45 24.28 7.54 17.18
CA GLU A 45 23.42 6.99 16.14
C GLU A 45 22.86 5.61 16.54
N TRP A 46 23.68 4.76 17.16
CA TRP A 46 23.22 3.46 17.68
C TRP A 46 22.23 3.60 18.82
N LEU A 47 22.46 4.53 19.76
CA LEU A 47 21.53 4.79 20.84
C LEU A 47 20.18 5.30 20.30
N VAL A 48 20.21 6.26 19.37
CA VAL A 48 19.01 6.79 18.71
C VAL A 48 18.28 5.68 17.94
N GLY A 49 19.02 4.88 17.18
CA GLY A 49 18.48 3.73 16.45
C GLY A 49 17.86 2.68 17.37
N ALA A 50 18.49 2.37 18.49
CA ALA A 50 17.97 1.43 19.48
C ALA A 50 16.69 1.96 20.14
N VAL A 51 16.66 3.24 20.53
CA VAL A 51 15.45 3.87 21.10
C VAL A 51 14.31 3.89 20.07
N PHE A 52 14.60 4.25 18.82
CA PHE A 52 13.63 4.21 17.73
C PHE A 52 13.08 2.80 17.51
N LEU A 53 13.96 1.79 17.45
CA LEU A 53 13.57 0.40 17.23
C LEU A 53 12.70 -0.13 18.39
N ILE A 54 13.06 0.17 19.63
CA ILE A 54 12.24 -0.19 20.80
C ILE A 54 10.86 0.48 20.70
N GLY A 55 10.81 1.78 20.39
CA GLY A 55 9.55 2.50 20.20
C GLY A 55 8.69 1.90 19.08
N TYR A 56 9.29 1.55 17.95
CA TYR A 56 8.61 0.88 16.85
C TYR A 56 8.10 -0.51 17.24
N LEU A 57 8.89 -1.31 17.97
CA LEU A 57 8.44 -2.61 18.48
C LEU A 57 7.25 -2.45 19.43
N CYS A 58 7.31 -1.49 20.36
CA CYS A 58 6.18 -1.17 21.23
C CYS A 58 4.93 -0.79 20.43
N LEU A 59 5.08 0.00 19.36
CA LEU A 59 3.98 0.35 18.47
C LEU A 59 3.37 -0.89 17.80
N THR A 60 4.18 -1.81 17.27
CA THR A 60 3.68 -3.04 16.63
C THR A 60 3.01 -4.01 17.60
N VAL A 61 3.41 -3.99 18.88
CA VAL A 61 2.76 -4.79 19.94
C VAL A 61 1.44 -4.14 20.36
N ALA A 62 1.38 -2.81 20.48
CA ALA A 62 0.17 -2.09 20.89
C ALA A 62 -0.89 -2.01 19.78
N HIS A 63 -0.45 -1.93 18.53
CA HIS A 63 -1.29 -1.84 17.34
C HIS A 63 -0.91 -2.96 16.38
N PRO A 64 -1.55 -4.14 16.50
CA PRO A 64 -1.30 -5.24 15.58
C PRO A 64 -1.66 -4.82 14.15
N SER A 65 -0.95 -5.41 13.17
CA SER A 65 -1.25 -5.15 11.77
C SER A 65 -2.70 -5.53 11.47
N PRO A 66 -3.51 -4.65 10.86
CA PRO A 66 -4.81 -5.04 10.36
C PRO A 66 -4.60 -6.11 9.29
N LEU A 67 -5.19 -7.28 9.50
CA LEU A 67 -5.22 -8.36 8.52
C LEU A 67 -6.59 -8.35 7.86
N GLU A 68 -6.60 -8.47 6.55
CA GLU A 68 -7.82 -8.62 5.77
C GLU A 68 -8.09 -10.09 5.45
N ARG A 69 -9.27 -10.37 4.88
CA ARG A 69 -9.60 -11.71 4.35
C ARG A 69 -8.58 -12.20 3.33
N VAL A 70 -8.50 -13.52 3.18
CA VAL A 70 -7.64 -14.17 2.18
C VAL A 70 -8.05 -13.72 0.77
N ALA A 71 -7.06 -13.55 -0.10
CA ALA A 71 -7.27 -13.15 -1.48
C ALA A 71 -8.02 -14.25 -2.26
N ASP A 72 -9.17 -13.89 -2.82
CA ASP A 72 -9.98 -14.75 -3.69
C ASP A 72 -9.88 -14.26 -5.15
N PRO A 73 -9.29 -15.02 -6.07
CA PRO A 73 -9.16 -14.61 -7.48
C PRO A 73 -10.49 -14.57 -8.23
N THR A 74 -11.57 -15.12 -7.66
CA THR A 74 -12.93 -15.10 -8.24
C THR A 74 -13.74 -13.88 -7.81
N ASP A 75 -13.28 -13.14 -6.80
CA ASP A 75 -13.95 -11.93 -6.33
C ASP A 75 -13.46 -10.67 -7.06
N THR A 76 -14.25 -10.21 -8.02
CA THR A 76 -13.98 -8.97 -8.76
C THR A 76 -14.52 -7.71 -8.06
N GLY A 77 -15.22 -7.86 -6.94
CA GLY A 77 -15.82 -6.75 -6.18
C GLY A 77 -14.87 -6.13 -5.15
N TYR A 78 -13.73 -6.76 -4.89
CA TYR A 78 -12.71 -6.21 -3.99
C TYR A 78 -12.00 -5.00 -4.64
N ILE A 79 -12.15 -3.82 -4.05
CA ILE A 79 -11.43 -2.61 -4.41
C ILE A 79 -10.14 -2.51 -3.58
N PRO A 80 -8.95 -2.78 -4.15
CA PRO A 80 -7.69 -2.68 -3.42
C PRO A 80 -7.31 -1.21 -3.16
N LEU A 81 -7.02 -0.89 -1.91
CA LEU A 81 -6.40 0.38 -1.53
C LEU A 81 -4.87 0.19 -1.43
N PRO A 82 -4.05 1.00 -2.12
CA PRO A 82 -2.61 0.92 -1.96
C PRO A 82 -2.15 1.52 -0.62
N ASP A 83 -0.94 1.17 -0.21
CA ASP A 83 -0.33 1.71 1.02
C ASP A 83 -0.25 3.24 1.07
N TRP A 84 -0.17 3.78 2.27
CA TRP A 84 -0.18 5.22 2.56
C TRP A 84 0.83 6.04 1.74
N TYR A 85 2.00 5.46 1.45
CA TYR A 85 3.07 6.11 0.68
C TYR A 85 2.79 6.16 -0.84
N PHE A 86 1.72 5.52 -1.32
CA PHE A 86 1.25 5.57 -2.70
C PHE A 86 -0.10 6.28 -2.87
N LEU A 87 -0.76 6.71 -1.79
CA LEU A 87 -2.07 7.36 -1.85
C LEU A 87 -2.10 8.60 -2.76
N PHE A 88 -1.03 9.38 -2.82
CA PHE A 88 -0.96 10.53 -3.72
C PHE A 88 -1.02 10.14 -5.21
N LEU A 89 -0.40 9.02 -5.59
CA LEU A 89 -0.48 8.49 -6.96
C LEU A 89 -1.85 7.87 -7.24
N TYR A 90 -2.40 7.19 -6.23
CA TYR A 90 -3.74 6.63 -6.30
C TYR A 90 -4.79 7.73 -6.53
N GLN A 91 -4.73 8.83 -5.77
CA GLN A 91 -5.64 9.96 -5.96
C GLN A 91 -5.40 10.66 -7.30
N LEU A 92 -4.15 10.82 -7.72
CA LEU A 92 -3.82 11.36 -9.05
C LEU A 92 -4.54 10.58 -10.15
N LEU A 93 -4.54 9.24 -10.07
CA LEU A 93 -5.21 8.35 -11.03
C LEU A 93 -6.74 8.37 -10.95
N LYS A 94 -7.36 9.04 -9.97
CA LYS A 94 -8.82 9.24 -9.96
C LYS A 94 -9.25 10.43 -10.83
N TYR A 95 -8.34 11.34 -11.16
CA TYR A 95 -8.70 12.50 -11.98
C TYR A 95 -8.87 12.15 -13.46
N THR A 96 -9.82 12.81 -14.11
CA THR A 96 -10.17 12.56 -15.52
C THR A 96 -9.03 12.78 -16.50
N TYR A 97 -8.06 13.63 -16.17
CA TYR A 97 -6.87 13.90 -16.99
C TYR A 97 -5.70 12.93 -16.76
N ALA A 98 -5.82 12.04 -15.78
CA ALA A 98 -4.81 11.04 -15.43
C ALA A 98 -5.35 9.60 -15.52
N ALA A 99 -6.67 9.43 -15.64
CA ALA A 99 -7.37 8.16 -15.71
C ALA A 99 -7.89 7.86 -17.13
N GLY A 100 -8.46 6.66 -17.31
CA GLY A 100 -9.14 6.25 -18.55
C GLY A 100 -8.22 6.29 -19.78
N PRO A 101 -8.56 7.05 -20.84
CA PRO A 101 -7.70 7.18 -22.03
C PRO A 101 -6.29 7.72 -21.71
N TYR A 102 -6.13 8.43 -20.60
CA TYR A 102 -4.87 9.05 -20.17
C TYR A 102 -4.13 8.25 -19.11
N THR A 103 -4.55 7.01 -18.81
CA THR A 103 -3.94 6.19 -17.75
C THR A 103 -2.43 6.03 -17.91
N VAL A 104 -1.92 5.90 -19.14
CA VAL A 104 -0.47 5.83 -19.40
C VAL A 104 0.24 7.12 -18.97
N ILE A 105 -0.40 8.27 -19.18
CA ILE A 105 0.12 9.57 -18.76
C ILE A 105 0.15 9.66 -17.23
N GLY A 106 -0.97 9.28 -16.61
CA GLY A 106 -1.16 9.25 -15.15
C GLY A 106 -0.19 8.36 -14.41
N ALA A 107 -0.10 7.10 -14.86
CA ALA A 107 0.60 6.04 -14.13
C ALA A 107 2.11 6.03 -14.41
N PHE A 108 2.54 6.38 -15.63
CA PHE A 108 3.93 6.24 -16.03
C PHE A 108 4.62 7.56 -16.36
N ILE A 109 3.99 8.42 -17.17
CA ILE A 109 4.66 9.63 -17.68
C ILE A 109 4.82 10.66 -16.56
N MET A 110 3.75 11.00 -15.83
CA MET A 110 3.83 12.00 -14.77
C MET A 110 4.78 11.58 -13.63
N PRO A 111 4.66 10.38 -13.04
CA PRO A 111 5.61 9.92 -12.03
C PRO A 111 7.02 9.79 -12.60
N GLY A 112 7.16 9.24 -13.81
CA GLY A 112 8.45 9.08 -14.48
C GLY A 112 9.17 10.41 -14.70
N LEU A 113 8.44 11.48 -15.06
CA LEU A 113 9.01 12.83 -15.17
C LEU A 113 9.40 13.40 -13.80
N ALA A 114 8.58 13.20 -12.76
CA ALA A 114 8.89 13.67 -11.41
C ALA A 114 10.15 12.98 -10.83
N PHE A 115 10.20 11.64 -10.87
CA PHE A 115 11.36 10.87 -10.43
C PHE A 115 12.58 11.10 -11.33
N GLY A 116 12.38 11.23 -12.64
CA GLY A 116 13.42 11.58 -13.60
C GLY A 116 14.02 12.96 -13.31
N ALA A 117 13.20 13.94 -12.97
CA ALA A 117 13.66 15.27 -12.58
C ALA A 117 14.47 15.24 -11.27
N LEU A 118 14.06 14.42 -10.28
CA LEU A 118 14.82 14.21 -9.05
C LEU A 118 16.17 13.51 -9.32
N LEU A 119 16.17 12.46 -10.15
CA LEU A 119 17.38 11.74 -10.54
C LEU A 119 18.36 12.66 -11.28
N LEU A 120 17.85 13.53 -12.15
CA LEU A 120 18.63 14.48 -12.92
C LEU A 120 18.92 15.79 -12.16
N ALA A 121 18.40 15.96 -10.94
CA ALA A 121 18.57 17.18 -10.15
C ALA A 121 20.04 17.60 -9.98
N PRO A 122 21.02 16.68 -9.73
CA PRO A 122 22.44 17.04 -9.64
C PRO A 122 23.02 17.61 -10.95
N PHE A 123 22.43 17.25 -12.10
CA PHE A 123 22.89 17.69 -13.42
C PHE A 123 22.17 18.94 -13.91
N ILE A 124 20.94 19.18 -13.44
CA ILE A 124 20.13 20.35 -13.79
C ILE A 124 20.56 21.52 -12.89
N ASP A 125 20.69 21.31 -11.59
CA ASP A 125 21.10 22.34 -10.64
C ASP A 125 22.61 22.30 -10.38
N ARG A 126 23.36 22.88 -11.33
CA ARG A 126 24.83 22.98 -11.30
C ARG A 126 25.34 24.18 -10.50
N GLY A 127 24.48 24.84 -9.71
CA GLY A 127 24.85 26.00 -8.92
C GLY A 127 25.99 25.67 -7.93
N PRO A 128 26.98 26.57 -7.73
CA PRO A 128 28.04 26.35 -6.74
C PRO A 128 27.52 26.43 -5.30
N GLU A 129 26.40 27.11 -5.09
CA GLU A 129 25.77 27.33 -3.80
C GLU A 129 24.93 26.12 -3.37
N ARG A 130 25.04 25.70 -2.10
CA ARG A 130 24.28 24.56 -1.55
C ARG A 130 23.15 24.96 -0.60
N LYS A 131 23.12 26.23 -0.17
CA LYS A 131 22.13 26.71 0.81
C LYS A 131 20.75 26.84 0.17
N PRO A 132 19.66 26.34 0.80
CA PRO A 132 18.31 26.45 0.23
C PRO A 132 17.90 27.89 -0.12
N SER A 133 18.24 28.87 0.72
CA SER A 133 17.94 30.29 0.49
C SER A 133 18.64 30.91 -0.73
N LYS A 134 19.67 30.25 -1.28
CA LYS A 134 20.38 30.67 -2.50
C LYS A 134 19.92 29.90 -3.74
N ARG A 135 18.99 28.96 -3.60
CA ARG A 135 18.42 28.12 -4.68
C ARG A 135 16.88 28.21 -4.71
N PRO A 136 16.30 29.42 -4.81
CA PRO A 136 14.87 29.62 -4.63
C PRO A 136 14.01 28.83 -5.62
N VAL A 137 14.47 28.63 -6.86
CA VAL A 137 13.73 27.89 -7.88
C VAL A 137 13.69 26.40 -7.58
N ALA A 138 14.85 25.76 -7.34
CA ALA A 138 14.91 24.32 -7.03
C ALA A 138 14.17 24.00 -5.72
N VAL A 139 14.34 24.85 -4.70
CA VAL A 139 13.62 24.71 -3.43
C VAL A 139 12.12 24.92 -3.63
N GLY A 140 11.71 25.91 -4.42
CA GLY A 140 10.30 26.16 -4.74
C GLY A 140 9.64 24.96 -5.42
N MET A 141 10.31 24.37 -6.42
CA MET A 141 9.80 23.16 -7.09
C MET A 141 9.72 21.96 -6.15
N MET A 142 10.73 21.76 -5.28
CA MET A 142 10.69 20.68 -4.29
C MET A 142 9.57 20.87 -3.28
N LEU A 143 9.36 22.10 -2.78
CA LEU A 143 8.27 22.41 -1.86
C LEU A 143 6.91 22.24 -2.52
N LEU A 144 6.76 22.63 -3.80
CA LEU A 144 5.54 22.39 -4.56
C LEU A 144 5.27 20.89 -4.72
N ALA A 145 6.29 20.09 -5.03
CA ALA A 145 6.17 18.64 -5.15
C ALA A 145 5.73 18.00 -3.81
N VAL A 146 6.35 18.40 -2.70
CA VAL A 146 5.97 17.93 -1.36
C VAL A 146 4.55 18.37 -1.01
N ALA A 147 4.18 19.62 -1.29
CA ALA A 147 2.83 20.11 -1.06
C ALA A 147 1.78 19.36 -1.89
N ALA A 148 2.09 19.06 -3.15
CA ALA A 148 1.23 18.25 -4.02
C ALA A 148 1.08 16.81 -3.48
N THR A 149 2.17 16.16 -3.06
CA THR A 149 2.10 14.83 -2.44
C THR A 149 1.24 14.84 -1.18
N ILE A 150 1.44 15.83 -0.29
CA ILE A 150 0.63 15.95 0.94
C ILE A 150 -0.84 16.19 0.61
N PHE A 151 -1.12 17.12 -0.31
CA PHE A 151 -2.49 17.46 -0.71
C PHE A 151 -3.22 16.26 -1.31
N LEU A 152 -2.61 15.56 -2.26
CA LEU A 152 -3.21 14.40 -2.92
C LEU A 152 -3.39 13.23 -1.95
N THR A 153 -2.43 12.99 -1.05
CA THR A 153 -2.59 11.98 0.02
C THR A 153 -3.76 12.34 0.92
N TRP A 154 -3.85 13.60 1.37
CA TRP A 154 -4.97 14.06 2.19
C TRP A 154 -6.31 13.90 1.47
N GLU A 155 -6.40 14.31 0.21
CA GLU A 155 -7.62 14.19 -0.60
C GLU A 155 -8.00 12.72 -0.80
N SER A 156 -7.01 11.83 -1.01
CA SER A 156 -7.24 10.38 -1.06
C SER A 156 -7.91 9.88 0.20
N VAL A 157 -7.42 10.29 1.37
CA VAL A 157 -7.94 9.85 2.66
C VAL A 157 -9.32 10.46 2.92
N ALA A 158 -9.52 11.73 2.59
CA ALA A 158 -10.74 12.47 2.85
C ALA A 158 -11.93 12.00 1.98
N THR A 159 -11.65 11.47 0.79
CA THR A 159 -12.69 11.03 -0.16
C THR A 159 -12.94 9.53 -0.15
N HIS A 160 -12.13 8.76 0.59
CA HIS A 160 -12.27 7.31 0.66
C HIS A 160 -13.33 6.90 1.69
N ASP A 161 -14.18 5.94 1.31
CA ASP A 161 -15.15 5.32 2.20
C ASP A 161 -14.46 4.23 3.04
N TRP A 162 -13.96 4.63 4.20
CA TRP A 162 -13.25 3.75 5.13
C TRP A 162 -14.16 2.69 5.76
N GLU A 163 -15.46 2.95 5.87
CA GLU A 163 -16.41 2.00 6.43
C GLU A 163 -16.66 0.86 5.44
N ALA A 164 -16.94 1.19 4.19
CA ALA A 164 -17.09 0.21 3.12
C ALA A 164 -15.80 -0.62 2.92
N ALA A 165 -14.63 0.01 2.97
CA ALA A 165 -13.35 -0.68 2.86
C ALA A 165 -13.10 -1.64 4.06
N ALA A 166 -13.42 -1.21 5.27
CA ALA A 166 -13.31 -2.05 6.46
C ALA A 166 -14.24 -3.27 6.38
N GLU A 167 -15.49 -3.08 5.93
CA GLU A 167 -16.44 -4.19 5.71
C GLU A 167 -15.93 -5.18 4.66
N GLN A 168 -15.40 -4.68 3.55
CA GLN A 168 -14.83 -5.51 2.47
C GLN A 168 -13.60 -6.31 2.92
N GLY A 169 -12.80 -5.75 3.84
CA GLY A 169 -11.60 -6.35 4.39
C GLY A 169 -11.84 -7.32 5.55
N LYS A 170 -13.05 -7.37 6.14
CA LYS A 170 -13.33 -8.27 7.28
C LYS A 170 -12.96 -9.71 6.96
N ILE A 171 -12.14 -10.29 7.85
CA ILE A 171 -11.82 -11.71 7.84
C ILE A 171 -13.13 -12.45 8.03
N LYS A 172 -13.56 -13.14 6.97
CA LYS A 172 -14.67 -14.05 7.05
C LYS A 172 -14.15 -15.38 7.57
N ALA A 173 -14.97 -16.00 8.40
CA ALA A 173 -14.75 -17.31 8.93
C ALA A 173 -14.59 -18.30 7.75
N GLU A 174 -13.39 -18.84 7.55
CA GLU A 174 -13.14 -19.85 6.53
C GLU A 174 -13.41 -21.22 7.14
N ALA A 175 -14.28 -21.99 6.48
CA ALA A 175 -14.49 -23.39 6.80
C ALA A 175 -13.69 -24.29 5.85
N GLU A 176 -13.16 -25.37 6.38
CA GLU A 176 -12.55 -26.43 5.59
C GLU A 176 -13.69 -27.23 4.92
N ILE A 177 -14.00 -26.86 3.67
CA ILE A 177 -15.12 -27.44 2.92
C ILE A 177 -14.65 -28.64 2.13
N ASP A 178 -15.27 -29.79 2.38
CA ASP A 178 -15.10 -30.98 1.55
C ASP A 178 -15.83 -30.80 0.20
N LYS A 179 -15.06 -30.39 -0.81
CA LYS A 179 -15.54 -30.21 -2.20
C LYS A 179 -15.94 -31.52 -2.88
N GLU A 180 -15.63 -32.67 -2.31
CA GLU A 180 -16.04 -33.97 -2.84
C GLU A 180 -17.35 -34.48 -2.25
N SER A 181 -17.85 -33.84 -1.19
CA SER A 181 -19.09 -34.21 -0.53
C SER A 181 -20.31 -34.06 -1.45
N GLU A 182 -21.32 -34.91 -1.23
CA GLU A 182 -22.58 -34.89 -1.98
C GLU A 182 -23.31 -33.55 -1.80
N GLY A 183 -23.27 -32.98 -0.58
CA GLY A 183 -23.84 -31.66 -0.30
C GLY A 183 -23.18 -30.53 -1.09
N TYR A 184 -21.86 -30.55 -1.27
CA TYR A 184 -21.16 -29.55 -2.08
C TYR A 184 -21.44 -29.69 -3.58
N LYS A 185 -21.60 -30.92 -4.07
CA LYS A 185 -22.01 -31.18 -5.46
C LYS A 185 -23.39 -30.59 -5.73
N ILE A 186 -24.36 -30.84 -4.84
CA ILE A 186 -25.70 -30.24 -4.91
C ILE A 186 -25.63 -28.72 -4.82
N PHE A 187 -24.81 -28.17 -3.92
CA PHE A 187 -24.60 -26.73 -3.79
C PHE A 187 -24.10 -26.08 -5.10
N THR A 188 -23.21 -26.76 -5.81
CA THR A 188 -22.67 -26.31 -7.09
C THR A 188 -23.68 -26.48 -8.23
N GLU A 189 -24.35 -27.62 -8.31
CA GLU A 189 -25.36 -27.92 -9.33
C GLU A 189 -26.58 -27.00 -9.25
N GLN A 190 -27.03 -26.67 -8.03
CA GLN A 190 -28.11 -25.72 -7.79
C GLN A 190 -27.65 -24.25 -7.90
N THR A 191 -26.41 -24.00 -8.35
CA THR A 191 -25.86 -22.66 -8.61
C THR A 191 -25.78 -21.78 -7.35
N CYS A 192 -25.79 -22.37 -6.15
CA CYS A 192 -25.69 -21.61 -4.90
C CYS A 192 -24.33 -20.88 -4.77
N VAL A 193 -23.28 -21.45 -5.38
CA VAL A 193 -21.93 -20.87 -5.51
C VAL A 193 -21.95 -19.46 -6.12
N SER A 194 -22.88 -19.15 -7.04
CA SER A 194 -22.89 -17.85 -7.72
C SER A 194 -23.19 -16.67 -6.79
N CYS A 195 -23.88 -16.94 -5.67
CA CYS A 195 -24.24 -15.91 -4.68
C CYS A 195 -23.45 -16.06 -3.38
N HIS A 196 -23.22 -17.29 -2.95
CA HIS A 196 -22.61 -17.59 -1.65
C HIS A 196 -21.11 -17.93 -1.73
N GLY A 197 -20.52 -17.92 -2.93
CA GLY A 197 -19.11 -18.16 -3.16
C GLY A 197 -18.74 -19.65 -3.08
N ASP A 198 -17.60 -19.99 -3.68
CA ASP A 198 -17.13 -21.38 -3.80
C ASP A 198 -16.78 -22.00 -2.44
N ASN A 199 -16.27 -21.17 -1.52
CA ASN A 199 -15.94 -21.59 -0.16
C ASN A 199 -17.03 -21.20 0.84
N LEU A 200 -18.28 -21.02 0.40
CA LEU A 200 -19.41 -20.60 1.25
C LEU A 200 -19.16 -19.29 2.03
N ALA A 201 -18.12 -18.53 1.68
CA ALA A 201 -17.70 -17.31 2.37
C ALA A 201 -18.62 -16.11 2.09
N GLY A 202 -19.55 -16.23 1.13
CA GLY A 202 -20.43 -15.16 0.69
C GLY A 202 -19.73 -14.09 -0.13
N GLY A 203 -20.52 -13.29 -0.84
CA GLY A 203 -20.04 -12.21 -1.71
C GLY A 203 -21.02 -11.04 -1.73
N ALA A 204 -20.92 -10.19 -2.76
CA ALA A 204 -21.84 -9.06 -2.93
C ALA A 204 -23.30 -9.50 -3.16
N ALA A 205 -23.51 -10.72 -3.66
CA ALA A 205 -24.82 -11.27 -4.00
C ALA A 205 -25.47 -12.12 -2.90
N GLY A 206 -24.73 -12.53 -1.86
CA GLY A 206 -25.25 -13.41 -0.82
C GLY A 206 -24.35 -13.48 0.42
N PRO A 207 -24.93 -13.67 1.62
CA PRO A 207 -24.17 -13.76 2.87
C PRO A 207 -23.30 -15.02 2.93
N SER A 208 -22.36 -15.03 3.88
CA SER A 208 -21.61 -16.25 4.23
C SER A 208 -22.57 -17.34 4.73
N LEU A 209 -22.29 -18.58 4.34
CA LEU A 209 -22.95 -19.79 4.82
C LEU A 209 -22.06 -20.58 5.80
N VAL A 210 -20.90 -20.04 6.19
CA VAL A 210 -20.09 -20.54 7.29
C VAL A 210 -20.60 -19.98 8.63
N ASP A 211 -20.68 -20.82 9.66
CA ASP A 211 -21.13 -20.45 11.02
C ASP A 211 -22.52 -19.79 11.06
N THR A 212 -23.45 -20.28 10.25
CA THR A 212 -24.80 -19.70 10.20
C THR A 212 -25.56 -19.84 11.52
N GLY A 213 -25.23 -20.86 12.33
CA GLY A 213 -25.96 -21.19 13.55
C GLY A 213 -27.40 -21.65 13.32
N LEU A 214 -27.77 -21.90 12.05
CA LEU A 214 -29.10 -22.33 11.62
C LEU A 214 -29.21 -23.84 11.65
N SER A 215 -30.39 -24.34 12.01
CA SER A 215 -30.68 -25.78 11.94
C SER A 215 -30.84 -26.23 10.48
N PRO A 216 -30.64 -27.53 10.17
CA PRO A 216 -30.88 -28.07 8.83
C PRO A 216 -32.29 -27.80 8.31
N GLU A 217 -33.30 -27.76 9.20
CA GLU A 217 -34.68 -27.44 8.83
C GLU A 217 -34.86 -25.98 8.45
N GLU A 218 -34.19 -25.07 9.16
CA GLU A 218 -34.21 -23.63 8.85
C GLU A 218 -33.51 -23.35 7.51
N VAL A 219 -32.36 -23.97 7.26
CA VAL A 219 -31.64 -23.86 6.00
C VAL A 219 -32.48 -24.42 4.84
N ALA A 220 -33.11 -25.58 5.00
CA ALA A 220 -33.98 -26.17 3.99
C ALA A 220 -35.18 -25.25 3.66
N LYS A 221 -35.75 -24.61 4.68
CA LYS A 221 -36.82 -23.63 4.50
C LYS A 221 -36.35 -22.41 3.71
N ILE A 222 -35.20 -21.83 4.07
CA ILE A 222 -34.63 -20.67 3.37
C ILE A 222 -34.30 -21.00 1.91
N ALA A 223 -33.74 -22.19 1.64
CA ALA A 223 -33.42 -22.63 0.29
C ALA A 223 -34.67 -22.76 -0.62
N LYS A 224 -35.83 -23.13 -0.05
CA LYS A 224 -37.11 -23.24 -0.77
C LYS A 224 -37.86 -21.92 -0.86
N GLU A 225 -38.04 -21.23 0.26
CA GLU A 225 -38.92 -20.05 0.38
C GLU A 225 -38.17 -18.74 0.11
N GLY A 226 -36.84 -18.75 0.12
CA GLY A 226 -36.02 -17.55 0.06
C GLY A 226 -36.01 -16.77 1.38
N GLN A 227 -35.07 -15.84 1.53
CA GLN A 227 -35.01 -14.93 2.67
C GLN A 227 -34.31 -13.63 2.29
N GLY A 228 -34.95 -12.49 2.59
CA GLY A 228 -34.40 -11.17 2.31
C GLY A 228 -34.09 -10.98 0.82
N GLY A 229 -32.80 -10.92 0.48
CA GLY A 229 -32.31 -10.78 -0.89
C GLY A 229 -32.25 -12.08 -1.70
N MET A 230 -32.47 -13.25 -1.09
CA MET A 230 -32.49 -14.56 -1.77
C MET A 230 -33.90 -14.86 -2.33
N PRO A 231 -34.05 -15.02 -3.67
CA PRO A 231 -35.33 -15.39 -4.30
C PRO A 231 -35.88 -16.76 -3.85
N ALA A 232 -37.20 -16.87 -3.80
CA ALA A 232 -37.89 -18.14 -3.58
C ALA A 232 -37.75 -19.09 -4.79
N GLY A 233 -37.69 -20.40 -4.54
CA GLY A 233 -37.68 -21.42 -5.59
C GLY A 233 -36.39 -21.51 -6.41
N ILE A 234 -35.26 -21.04 -5.87
CA ILE A 234 -33.94 -21.24 -6.49
C ILE A 234 -33.57 -22.72 -6.48
N PHE A 235 -33.81 -23.41 -5.36
CA PHE A 235 -33.59 -24.85 -5.26
C PHE A 235 -34.64 -25.62 -6.07
N LYS A 236 -34.20 -26.43 -7.03
CA LYS A 236 -35.05 -27.21 -7.94
C LYS A 236 -34.86 -28.73 -7.81
N GLY A 237 -34.09 -29.18 -6.82
CA GLY A 237 -33.82 -30.58 -6.55
C GLY A 237 -34.95 -31.32 -5.82
N THR A 238 -34.69 -32.58 -5.44
CA THR A 238 -35.63 -33.39 -4.64
C THR A 238 -35.59 -33.03 -3.15
N ASP A 239 -36.57 -33.53 -2.39
CA ASP A 239 -36.59 -33.33 -0.94
C ASP A 239 -35.42 -34.02 -0.23
N GLU A 240 -34.92 -35.13 -0.78
CA GLU A 240 -33.71 -35.80 -0.31
C GLU A 240 -32.45 -34.96 -0.56
N GLU A 241 -32.31 -34.39 -1.76
CA GLU A 241 -31.20 -33.49 -2.11
C GLU A 241 -31.21 -32.23 -1.23
N LEU A 242 -32.39 -31.70 -0.91
CA LEU A 242 -32.52 -30.55 -0.03
C LEU A 242 -32.03 -30.86 1.38
N LYS A 243 -32.31 -32.06 1.88
CA LYS A 243 -31.87 -32.49 3.20
C LYS A 243 -30.35 -32.64 3.26
N VAL A 244 -29.75 -33.27 2.25
CA VAL A 244 -28.29 -33.41 2.17
C VAL A 244 -27.61 -32.04 2.07
N LEU A 245 -28.15 -31.13 1.26
CA LEU A 245 -27.67 -29.76 1.15
C LEU A 245 -27.76 -28.99 2.48
N SER A 246 -28.90 -29.10 3.17
CA SER A 246 -29.13 -28.33 4.39
C SER A 246 -28.32 -28.86 5.58
N GLU A 247 -28.13 -30.18 5.68
CA GLU A 247 -27.20 -30.80 6.63
C GLU A 247 -25.77 -30.38 6.36
N PHE A 248 -25.34 -30.37 5.08
CA PHE A 248 -24.03 -29.88 4.68
C PHE A 248 -23.80 -28.43 5.13
N VAL A 249 -24.68 -27.51 4.71
CA VAL A 249 -24.57 -26.07 5.05
C VAL A 249 -24.60 -25.83 6.57
N SER A 250 -25.46 -26.53 7.31
CA SER A 250 -25.54 -26.40 8.77
C SER A 250 -24.29 -26.94 9.47
N SER A 251 -23.61 -27.93 8.89
CA SER A 251 -22.37 -28.51 9.43
C SER A 251 -21.11 -27.68 9.15
N VAL A 252 -21.20 -26.68 8.27
CA VAL A 252 -20.05 -25.83 7.89
C VAL A 252 -19.77 -24.81 8.99
N THR A 253 -18.79 -25.13 9.84
CA THR A 253 -18.29 -24.25 10.90
C THR A 253 -16.92 -23.70 10.56
N ALA A 254 -16.62 -22.47 11.00
CA ALA A 254 -15.29 -21.90 10.85
C ALA A 254 -14.26 -22.59 11.74
N LYS A 255 -13.00 -22.42 11.36
CA LYS A 255 -11.85 -22.91 12.11
C LYS A 255 -11.32 -21.90 13.11
#